data_AF-A0A149VHM7-F1
#
_entry.id   AF-A0A149VHM7-F1
#
_cell.length_a   1.000
_cell.length_b   1.000
_cell.length_c   1.000
_cell.angle_alpha   90.00
_cell.angle_beta   90.00
_cell.angle_gamma   90.00
#
_symmetry.space_group_name_H-M   'P 1'
#
loop_
_entity.id
_entity.type
_entity.pdbx_description
1 polymer ?
#
loop_
_entity_poly.entity_id
_entity_poly.type
_entity_poly.pdbx_seq_one_letter_code
_entity_poly.pdbx_strand_id
1 'polypeptide(L)'
;MKSVDNITDFVRENMLARFDATERIHALISHFEDLDDSHQAVLKAQKQINLLTPLTEDLTAHAESKTRHDTLKACRQALPGYFASQKATLLEQKIAKEQHVAATNQQQLTEQDAVRTTSKQQLDEIKQAIYANGGDRLEQLAVAIQQAEKTCEDRRKNAAYYATLVEKLNEKPAHSAEGFLELTQHLKKQKNEWKKQDTWLAKDLTEQSILFHEEKNQHAEIVTELDSLRKRQSNIDERQIRMRAMLCDALDVSAEDLPFAGELIRVRDDAREWEGAAERLLHGFALSLLVPDHLYAQVVDWVDRTHLKGRLVYYHIQQHRSGTHAARHPNTLAHKLEVHPDSPMRLWVENELAHRFSFTCCETQDDFRRSSKAVTRSGQVKEPGGRHEKDDRHRIDDRSRYVLGWNNAIKIAALEERQREQEALIQKHAGEIA
;
A
#
# COMPACT_ATOMS: atom_id res chain seq x y z
N MET A 1 143.91 164.37 -65.38
CA MET A 1 145.29 163.90 -65.11
C MET A 1 145.32 163.37 -63.68
N LYS A 2 145.82 162.16 -63.39
CA LYS A 2 146.10 160.95 -64.21
C LYS A 2 146.21 159.83 -63.17
N SER A 3 145.61 158.65 -63.29
CA SER A 3 144.54 158.14 -64.17
C SER A 3 143.97 156.95 -63.37
N VAL A 4 142.66 156.78 -63.11
CA VAL A 4 141.59 156.54 -64.09
C VAL A 4 141.99 155.43 -65.05
N ASP A 5 141.32 154.28 -64.98
CA ASP A 5 140.76 153.50 -66.11
C ASP A 5 140.54 152.02 -65.73
N ASN A 6 139.33 151.64 -65.28
CA ASN A 6 138.39 150.83 -66.07
C ASN A 6 137.05 150.64 -65.34
N ILE A 7 135.94 150.60 -66.08
CA ILE A 7 134.56 150.47 -65.55
C ILE A 7 134.10 149.01 -65.44
N THR A 8 134.88 148.06 -65.96
CA THR A 8 134.48 146.65 -66.07
C THR A 8 134.45 145.90 -64.73
N ASP A 9 135.24 146.34 -63.74
CA ASP A 9 135.39 145.60 -62.47
C ASP A 9 134.13 145.69 -61.59
N PHE A 10 133.36 146.78 -61.68
CA PHE A 10 132.11 146.97 -60.92
C PHE A 10 131.02 145.93 -61.25
N VAL A 11 131.00 145.41 -62.49
CA VAL A 11 129.96 144.47 -62.95
C VAL A 11 130.33 143.01 -62.66
N ARG A 12 131.61 142.64 -62.68
CA ARG A 12 132.02 141.23 -62.55
C ARG A 12 132.05 140.77 -61.09
N GLU A 13 132.49 141.61 -60.16
CA GLU A 13 132.50 141.30 -58.73
C GLU A 13 131.10 141.19 -58.12
N ASN A 14 130.08 141.77 -58.76
CA ASN A 14 128.68 141.69 -58.31
C ASN A 14 127.81 140.67 -59.09
N MET A 15 128.35 139.89 -60.04
CA MET A 15 127.53 138.93 -60.83
C MET A 15 128.07 137.52 -61.15
N LEU A 16 129.36 137.14 -61.01
CA LEU A 16 129.80 135.77 -61.42
C LEU A 16 130.98 135.08 -60.68
N ALA A 17 130.72 133.86 -60.17
CA ALA A 17 131.64 132.71 -59.91
C ALA A 17 130.77 131.47 -59.53
N ARG A 18 131.15 130.17 -59.60
CA ARG A 18 132.25 129.37 -60.22
C ARG A 18 131.75 127.90 -60.39
N PHE A 19 132.57 126.93 -60.85
CA PHE A 19 132.14 125.54 -61.17
C PHE A 19 133.28 124.50 -61.04
N ASP A 20 132.98 123.23 -60.68
CA ASP A 20 133.91 122.07 -60.60
C ASP A 20 133.16 120.73 -60.93
N ALA A 21 133.87 119.66 -61.32
CA ALA A 21 133.31 118.48 -62.02
C ALA A 21 133.81 117.07 -61.60
N THR A 22 134.74 116.95 -60.65
CA THR A 22 135.47 115.68 -60.38
C THR A 22 134.61 114.54 -59.79
N GLU A 23 133.57 114.88 -59.03
CA GLU A 23 132.74 113.94 -58.24
C GLU A 23 131.98 112.91 -59.11
N ARG A 24 131.68 113.28 -60.36
CA ARG A 24 130.65 112.61 -61.17
C ARG A 24 131.10 111.33 -61.88
N ILE A 25 132.41 111.06 -61.94
CA ILE A 25 132.98 109.90 -62.64
C ILE A 25 133.12 108.67 -61.72
N HIS A 26 133.52 108.87 -60.46
CA HIS A 26 133.69 107.74 -59.51
C HIS A 26 132.37 107.02 -59.20
N ALA A 27 131.25 107.76 -59.17
CA ALA A 27 129.92 107.18 -59.00
C ALA A 27 129.54 106.16 -60.10
N LEU A 28 130.16 106.23 -61.28
CA LEU A 28 129.80 105.36 -62.41
C LEU A 28 130.42 103.95 -62.31
N ILE A 29 131.59 103.80 -61.67
CA ILE A 29 132.31 102.51 -61.60
C ILE A 29 131.67 101.60 -60.53
N SER A 30 131.39 102.14 -59.34
CA SER A 30 130.72 101.40 -58.25
C SER A 30 129.40 100.76 -58.72
N HIS A 31 128.67 101.48 -59.60
CA HIS A 31 127.37 101.02 -60.09
C HIS A 31 127.45 99.81 -61.03
N PHE A 32 128.62 99.48 -61.60
CA PHE A 32 128.77 98.31 -62.47
C PHE A 32 129.08 97.03 -61.67
N GLU A 33 129.91 97.12 -60.62
CA GLU A 33 130.24 95.98 -59.76
C GLU A 33 129.01 95.49 -58.98
N ASP A 34 128.19 96.43 -58.46
CA ASP A 34 126.89 96.13 -57.83
C ASP A 34 125.93 95.34 -58.76
N LEU A 35 126.12 95.44 -60.08
CA LEU A 35 125.24 94.80 -61.08
C LEU A 35 125.59 93.33 -61.39
N ASP A 36 126.88 92.94 -61.36
CA ASP A 36 127.27 91.55 -61.68
C ASP A 36 127.06 90.60 -60.50
N ASP A 37 127.38 91.04 -59.28
CA ASP A 37 127.06 90.28 -58.05
C ASP A 37 125.55 90.04 -57.91
N SER A 38 124.73 91.03 -58.30
CA SER A 38 123.28 90.90 -58.39
C SER A 38 122.85 89.79 -59.38
N HIS A 39 123.55 89.63 -60.51
CA HIS A 39 123.23 88.61 -61.51
C HIS A 39 123.61 87.19 -61.06
N GLN A 40 124.78 87.01 -60.41
CA GLN A 40 125.17 85.70 -59.87
C GLN A 40 124.27 85.25 -58.71
N ALA A 41 123.83 86.19 -57.86
CA ALA A 41 122.86 85.90 -56.81
C ALA A 41 121.54 85.34 -57.37
N VAL A 42 121.04 85.92 -58.49
CA VAL A 42 119.83 85.45 -59.19
C VAL A 42 119.98 84.02 -59.71
N LEU A 43 121.10 83.66 -60.33
CA LEU A 43 121.32 82.30 -60.84
C LEU A 43 121.35 81.24 -59.73
N LYS A 44 121.92 81.57 -58.56
CA LYS A 44 121.93 80.67 -57.39
C LYS A 44 120.54 80.53 -56.79
N ALA A 45 119.79 81.62 -56.67
CA ALA A 45 118.40 81.60 -56.23
C ALA A 45 117.53 80.75 -57.16
N GLN A 46 117.69 80.86 -58.48
CA GLN A 46 116.94 80.05 -59.46
C GLN A 46 117.16 78.54 -59.28
N LYS A 47 118.40 78.09 -58.99
CA LYS A 47 118.65 76.67 -58.70
C LYS A 47 118.03 76.21 -57.38
N GLN A 48 118.00 77.06 -56.35
CA GLN A 48 117.31 76.73 -55.09
C GLN A 48 115.80 76.64 -55.28
N ILE A 49 115.19 77.56 -56.04
CA ILE A 49 113.77 77.52 -56.39
C ILE A 49 113.45 76.19 -57.09
N ASN A 50 114.17 75.85 -58.16
CA ASN A 50 113.90 74.64 -58.95
C ASN A 50 113.98 73.32 -58.13
N LEU A 51 114.80 73.26 -57.08
CA LEU A 51 114.89 72.09 -56.19
C LEU A 51 113.84 72.08 -55.06
N LEU A 52 113.35 73.25 -54.65
CA LEU A 52 112.37 73.39 -53.56
C LEU A 52 110.93 73.34 -54.06
N THR A 53 110.64 73.76 -55.30
CA THR A 53 109.28 73.76 -55.87
C THR A 53 108.56 72.40 -55.75
N PRO A 54 109.15 71.25 -56.14
CA PRO A 54 108.45 69.96 -56.02
C PRO A 54 108.14 69.59 -54.57
N LEU A 55 109.04 69.92 -53.64
CA LEU A 55 108.83 69.65 -52.20
C LEU A 55 107.70 70.52 -51.63
N THR A 56 107.57 71.77 -52.09
CA THR A 56 106.45 72.63 -51.70
C THR A 56 105.11 72.13 -52.28
N GLU A 57 105.11 71.62 -53.50
CA GLU A 57 103.92 71.03 -54.15
C GLU A 57 103.47 69.75 -53.43
N ASP A 58 104.40 68.83 -53.10
CA ASP A 58 104.12 67.63 -52.32
C ASP A 58 103.59 67.95 -50.91
N LEU A 59 104.13 68.98 -50.25
CA LEU A 59 103.65 69.43 -48.94
C LEU A 59 102.23 70.01 -49.02
N THR A 60 101.90 70.78 -50.06
CA THR A 60 100.52 71.25 -50.29
C THR A 60 99.57 70.09 -50.57
N ALA A 61 99.94 69.15 -51.45
CA ALA A 61 99.13 67.97 -51.75
C ALA A 61 98.91 67.08 -50.52
N HIS A 62 99.92 66.92 -49.66
CA HIS A 62 99.78 66.21 -48.39
C HIS A 62 98.85 66.96 -47.41
N ALA A 63 98.98 68.28 -47.29
CA ALA A 63 98.11 69.09 -46.44
C ALA A 63 96.63 69.04 -46.88
N GLU A 64 96.37 69.09 -48.19
CA GLU A 64 95.04 68.90 -48.76
C GLU A 64 94.48 67.50 -48.49
N SER A 65 95.29 66.46 -48.75
CA SER A 65 94.91 65.06 -48.51
C SER A 65 94.62 64.79 -47.03
N LYS A 66 95.42 65.36 -46.12
CA LYS A 66 95.21 65.28 -44.67
C LYS A 66 93.93 66.00 -44.24
N THR A 67 93.70 67.23 -44.72
CA THR A 67 92.46 67.99 -44.47
C THR A 67 91.24 67.21 -44.95
N ARG A 68 91.32 66.58 -46.13
CA ARG A 68 90.28 65.72 -46.69
C ARG A 68 90.06 64.45 -45.85
N HIS A 69 91.12 63.81 -45.37
CA HIS A 69 91.01 62.66 -44.46
C HIS A 69 90.32 63.03 -43.14
N ASP A 70 90.76 64.12 -42.50
CA ASP A 70 90.20 64.56 -41.22
C ASP A 70 88.74 65.02 -41.37
N THR A 71 88.38 65.64 -42.50
CA THR A 71 86.99 65.98 -42.84
C THR A 71 86.14 64.71 -43.02
N LEU A 72 86.60 63.73 -43.81
CA LEU A 72 85.89 62.45 -43.99
C LEU A 72 85.75 61.67 -42.68
N LYS A 73 86.76 61.73 -41.81
CA LYS A 73 86.74 61.13 -40.48
C LYS A 73 85.71 61.80 -39.56
N ALA A 74 85.64 63.14 -39.57
CA ALA A 74 84.64 63.90 -38.84
C ALA A 74 83.22 63.61 -39.36
N CYS A 75 83.01 63.61 -40.68
CA CYS A 75 81.74 63.20 -41.29
C CYS A 75 81.33 61.79 -40.85
N ARG A 76 82.25 60.82 -40.88
CA ARG A 76 81.99 59.45 -40.43
C ARG A 76 81.63 59.38 -38.93
N GLN A 77 82.28 60.19 -38.09
CA GLN A 77 81.96 60.29 -36.66
C GLN A 77 80.60 60.97 -36.41
N ALA A 78 80.13 61.85 -37.31
CA ALA A 78 78.83 62.50 -37.23
C ALA A 78 77.65 61.63 -37.74
N LEU A 79 77.91 60.62 -38.60
CA LEU A 79 76.88 59.74 -39.16
C LEU A 79 75.91 59.14 -38.12
N PRO A 80 76.36 58.61 -36.95
CA PRO A 80 75.45 58.08 -35.94
C PRO A 80 74.49 59.13 -35.39
N GLY A 81 74.94 60.37 -35.19
CA GLY A 81 74.10 61.49 -34.75
C GLY A 81 73.09 61.92 -35.81
N TYR A 82 73.50 61.96 -37.08
CA TYR A 82 72.61 62.25 -38.21
C TYR A 82 71.53 61.18 -38.40
N PHE A 83 71.90 59.90 -38.36
CA PHE A 83 70.90 58.82 -38.43
C PHE A 83 70.01 58.75 -37.18
N ALA A 84 70.54 59.12 -36.01
CA ALA A 84 69.73 59.25 -34.79
C ALA A 84 68.69 60.38 -34.88
N SER A 85 69.05 61.55 -35.44
CA SER A 85 68.07 62.64 -35.62
C SER A 85 67.00 62.29 -36.66
N GLN A 86 67.37 61.70 -37.80
CA GLN A 86 66.41 61.18 -38.77
C GLN A 86 65.46 60.12 -38.16
N LYS A 87 66.00 59.21 -37.33
CA LYS A 87 65.20 58.23 -36.60
C LYS A 87 64.27 58.89 -35.58
N ALA A 88 64.73 59.94 -34.88
CA ALA A 88 63.90 60.69 -33.94
C ALA A 88 62.70 61.34 -34.64
N THR A 89 62.92 62.04 -35.76
CA THR A 89 61.84 62.66 -36.55
C THR A 89 60.81 61.63 -37.06
N LEU A 90 61.26 60.45 -37.51
CA LEU A 90 60.34 59.38 -37.92
C LEU A 90 59.56 58.78 -36.74
N LEU A 91 60.17 58.70 -35.54
CA LEU A 91 59.49 58.25 -34.33
C LEU A 91 58.49 59.29 -33.81
N GLU A 92 58.81 60.59 -33.86
CA GLU A 92 57.90 61.69 -33.53
C GLU A 92 56.66 61.68 -34.44
N GLN A 93 56.85 61.56 -35.75
CA GLN A 93 55.75 61.40 -36.72
C GLN A 93 54.89 60.18 -36.41
N LYS A 94 55.51 59.04 -36.03
CA LYS A 94 54.76 57.84 -35.64
C LYS A 94 53.99 58.07 -34.35
N ILE A 95 54.59 58.66 -33.31
CA ILE A 95 53.93 58.97 -32.04
C ILE A 95 52.71 59.87 -32.27
N ALA A 96 52.85 60.94 -33.06
CA ALA A 96 51.74 61.83 -33.39
C ALA A 96 50.59 61.09 -34.11
N LYS A 97 50.91 60.16 -35.03
CA LYS A 97 49.92 59.33 -35.70
C LYS A 97 49.19 58.39 -34.74
N GLU A 98 49.91 57.67 -33.88
CA GLU A 98 49.29 56.76 -32.90
C GLU A 98 48.46 57.53 -31.86
N GLN A 99 48.90 58.72 -31.44
CA GLN A 99 48.13 59.61 -30.55
C GLN A 99 46.80 60.05 -31.19
N HIS A 100 46.79 60.40 -32.48
CA HIS A 100 45.55 60.72 -33.20
C HIS A 100 44.62 59.50 -33.27
N VAL A 101 45.14 58.31 -33.57
CA VAL A 101 44.35 57.06 -33.60
C VAL A 101 43.76 56.76 -32.22
N ALA A 102 44.54 56.89 -31.16
CA ALA A 102 44.08 56.69 -29.78
C ALA A 102 42.96 57.68 -29.40
N ALA A 103 43.09 58.96 -29.78
CA ALA A 103 42.07 59.97 -29.54
C ALA A 103 40.75 59.65 -30.29
N THR A 104 40.82 59.26 -31.57
CA THR A 104 39.64 58.85 -32.35
C THR A 104 38.96 57.63 -31.74
N ASN A 105 39.72 56.60 -31.36
CA ASN A 105 39.17 55.39 -30.73
C ASN A 105 38.53 55.69 -29.37
N GLN A 106 39.14 56.57 -28.56
CA GLN A 106 38.58 56.98 -27.27
C GLN A 106 37.25 57.72 -27.45
N GLN A 107 37.14 58.59 -28.45
CA GLN A 107 35.88 59.27 -28.78
C GLN A 107 34.79 58.26 -29.17
N GLN A 108 35.09 57.34 -30.10
CA GLN A 108 34.14 56.28 -30.51
C GLN A 108 33.69 55.40 -29.34
N LEU A 109 34.60 55.07 -28.42
CA LEU A 109 34.26 54.31 -27.21
C LEU A 109 33.29 55.10 -26.31
N THR A 110 33.53 56.39 -26.08
CA THR A 110 32.60 57.23 -25.29
C THR A 110 31.24 57.41 -25.96
N GLU A 111 31.19 57.51 -27.29
CA GLU A 111 29.93 57.55 -28.04
C GLU A 111 29.14 56.23 -27.91
N GLN A 112 29.80 55.08 -28.02
CA GLN A 112 29.14 53.77 -27.84
C GLN A 112 28.72 53.50 -26.39
N ASP A 113 29.52 53.89 -25.39
CA ASP A 113 29.14 53.76 -23.98
C ASP A 113 27.94 54.65 -23.64
N ALA A 114 27.84 55.85 -24.22
CA ALA A 114 26.66 56.71 -24.10
C ALA A 114 25.43 56.05 -24.71
N VAL A 115 25.49 55.59 -25.97
CA VAL A 115 24.39 54.88 -26.64
C VAL A 115 23.95 53.64 -25.84
N ARG A 116 24.88 52.81 -25.37
CA ARG A 116 24.58 51.63 -24.55
C ARG A 116 23.85 52.01 -23.25
N THR A 117 24.22 53.12 -22.64
CA THR A 117 23.61 53.59 -21.39
C THR A 117 22.19 54.08 -21.64
N THR A 118 21.96 54.89 -22.67
CA THR A 118 20.62 55.34 -23.08
C THR A 118 19.72 54.16 -23.47
N SER A 119 20.21 53.19 -24.26
CA SER A 119 19.41 52.02 -24.63
C SER A 119 19.05 51.13 -23.43
N LYS A 120 19.90 51.03 -22.41
CA LYS A 120 19.56 50.34 -21.15
C LYS A 120 18.46 51.09 -20.38
N GLN A 121 18.59 52.41 -20.24
CA GLN A 121 17.57 53.25 -19.60
C GLN A 121 16.21 53.10 -20.30
N GLN A 122 16.17 53.23 -21.63
CA GLN A 122 14.95 53.02 -22.42
C GLN A 122 14.36 51.62 -22.25
N LEU A 123 15.19 50.58 -22.18
CA LEU A 123 14.72 49.20 -22.00
C LEU A 123 14.09 49.01 -20.61
N ASP A 124 14.70 49.57 -19.56
CA ASP A 124 14.16 49.48 -18.20
C ASP A 124 12.94 50.40 -17.99
N GLU A 125 12.88 51.57 -18.64
CA GLU A 125 11.68 52.41 -18.74
C GLU A 125 10.53 51.67 -19.45
N ILE A 126 10.80 51.00 -20.58
CA ILE A 126 9.80 50.19 -21.28
C ILE A 126 9.31 49.03 -20.41
N LYS A 127 10.19 48.32 -19.70
CA LYS A 127 9.77 47.29 -18.72
C LYS A 127 8.87 47.89 -17.64
N GLN A 128 9.27 49.01 -17.02
CA GLN A 128 8.48 49.68 -16.00
C GLN A 128 7.12 50.13 -16.55
N ALA A 129 7.07 50.64 -17.78
CA ALA A 129 5.83 50.99 -18.46
C ALA A 129 4.95 49.77 -18.75
N ILE A 130 5.51 48.62 -19.11
CA ILE A 130 4.77 47.36 -19.29
C ILE A 130 4.17 46.90 -17.96
N TYR A 131 4.94 46.90 -16.87
CA TYR A 131 4.44 46.54 -15.54
C TYR A 131 3.37 47.52 -15.04
N ALA A 132 3.61 48.83 -15.14
CA ALA A 132 2.68 49.88 -14.70
C ALA A 132 1.37 49.90 -15.50
N ASN A 133 1.41 49.60 -16.80
CA ASN A 133 0.22 49.51 -17.65
C ASN A 133 -0.44 48.11 -17.66
N GLY A 134 -0.14 47.27 -16.66
CA GLY A 134 -0.91 46.05 -16.38
C GLY A 134 -0.28 44.72 -16.79
N GLY A 135 1.01 44.67 -17.15
CA GLY A 135 1.73 43.43 -17.44
C GLY A 135 1.69 42.43 -16.28
N ASP A 136 1.95 42.89 -15.05
CA ASP A 136 1.81 42.09 -13.82
C ASP A 136 0.37 41.56 -13.65
N ARG A 137 -0.63 42.39 -13.95
CA ARG A 137 -2.04 41.98 -13.88
C ARG A 137 -2.40 40.95 -14.96
N LEU A 138 -1.76 40.98 -16.13
CA LEU A 138 -1.92 39.95 -17.17
C LEU A 138 -1.29 38.61 -16.75
N GLU A 139 -0.11 38.63 -16.13
CA GLU A 139 0.52 37.40 -15.59
C GLU A 139 -0.31 36.80 -14.46
N GLN A 140 -0.78 37.62 -13.52
CA GLN A 140 -1.69 37.19 -12.45
C GLN A 140 -2.99 36.60 -13.00
N LEU A 141 -3.59 37.21 -14.03
CA LEU A 141 -4.79 36.69 -14.70
C LEU A 141 -4.51 35.37 -15.43
N ALA A 142 -3.35 35.21 -16.09
CA ALA A 142 -2.97 33.96 -16.74
C ALA A 142 -2.85 32.80 -15.73
N VAL A 143 -2.21 33.04 -14.59
CA VAL A 143 -2.13 32.05 -13.49
C VAL A 143 -3.51 31.75 -12.91
N ALA A 144 -4.35 32.76 -12.69
CA ALA A 144 -5.71 32.58 -12.19
C ALA A 144 -6.60 31.78 -13.16
N ILE A 145 -6.48 32.02 -14.47
CA ILE A 145 -7.16 31.24 -15.52
C ILE A 145 -6.71 29.79 -15.46
N GLN A 146 -5.39 29.52 -15.46
CA GLN A 146 -4.86 28.14 -15.40
C GLN A 146 -5.35 27.38 -14.15
N GLN A 147 -5.40 28.05 -13.00
CA GLN A 147 -5.93 27.48 -11.76
C GLN A 147 -7.44 27.21 -11.84
N ALA A 148 -8.22 28.13 -12.44
CA ALA A 148 -9.65 27.97 -12.63
C ALA A 148 -9.99 26.85 -13.64
N GLU A 149 -9.25 26.74 -14.74
CA GLU A 149 -9.35 25.67 -15.74
C GLU A 149 -9.08 24.29 -15.10
N LYS A 150 -7.98 24.16 -14.37
CA LYS A 150 -7.66 22.92 -13.63
C LYS A 150 -8.77 22.56 -12.64
N THR A 151 -9.25 23.54 -11.88
CA THR A 151 -10.36 23.34 -10.92
C THR A 151 -11.66 22.93 -11.63
N CYS A 152 -11.94 23.45 -12.82
CA CYS A 152 -13.08 23.08 -13.63
C CYS A 152 -12.98 21.64 -14.12
N GLU A 153 -11.82 21.23 -14.61
CA GLU A 153 -11.57 19.87 -15.10
C GLU A 153 -11.62 18.83 -13.98
N ASP A 154 -11.01 19.10 -12.82
CA ASP A 154 -11.08 18.21 -11.64
C ASP A 154 -12.53 18.09 -11.13
N ARG A 155 -13.32 19.18 -11.14
CA ARG A 155 -14.77 19.13 -10.81
C ARG A 155 -15.56 18.34 -11.85
N ARG A 156 -15.26 18.47 -13.15
CA ARG A 156 -15.92 17.73 -14.23
C ARG A 156 -15.66 16.23 -14.12
N LYS A 157 -14.42 15.81 -13.83
CA LYS A 157 -14.07 14.41 -13.55
C LYS A 157 -14.82 13.85 -12.35
N ASN A 158 -14.86 14.59 -11.24
CA ASN A 158 -15.58 14.18 -10.03
C ASN A 158 -17.10 14.05 -10.28
N ALA A 159 -17.69 14.98 -11.04
CA ALA A 159 -19.11 14.91 -11.42
C ALA A 159 -19.42 13.70 -12.32
N ALA A 160 -18.56 13.39 -13.29
CA ALA A 160 -18.69 12.21 -14.13
C ALA A 160 -18.56 10.90 -13.32
N TYR A 161 -17.56 10.81 -12.43
CA TYR A 161 -17.40 9.65 -11.55
C TYR A 161 -18.62 9.46 -10.64
N TYR A 162 -19.11 10.52 -10.01
CA TYR A 162 -20.36 10.53 -9.24
C TYR A 162 -21.55 10.01 -10.06
N ALA A 163 -21.73 10.47 -11.29
CA ALA A 163 -22.81 10.01 -12.17
C ALA A 163 -22.75 8.49 -12.39
N THR A 164 -21.57 7.93 -12.72
CA THR A 164 -21.40 6.48 -12.91
C THR A 164 -21.67 5.64 -11.65
N LEU A 165 -21.51 6.21 -10.45
CA LEU A 165 -21.84 5.54 -9.19
C LEU A 165 -23.35 5.54 -8.93
N VAL A 166 -24.04 6.64 -9.26
CA VAL A 166 -25.50 6.78 -9.07
C VAL A 166 -26.26 5.93 -10.10
N GLU A 167 -25.79 5.87 -11.35
CA GLU A 167 -26.34 5.00 -12.39
C GLU A 167 -26.28 3.52 -12.02
N LYS A 168 -25.19 3.06 -11.37
CA LYS A 168 -25.07 1.68 -10.84
C LYS A 168 -26.09 1.35 -9.74
N LEU A 169 -26.70 2.36 -9.12
CA LEU A 169 -27.77 2.22 -8.13
C LEU A 169 -29.16 2.36 -8.78
N ASN A 170 -29.25 2.43 -10.11
CA ASN A 170 -30.46 2.73 -10.91
C ASN A 170 -31.13 4.07 -10.57
N GLU A 171 -30.39 5.00 -9.99
CA GLU A 171 -30.84 6.35 -9.65
C GLU A 171 -30.35 7.37 -10.68
N LYS A 172 -30.86 8.60 -10.63
CA LYS A 172 -30.42 9.70 -11.52
C LYS A 172 -29.44 10.65 -10.82
N PRO A 173 -28.34 11.08 -11.47
CA PRO A 173 -27.43 12.07 -10.89
C PRO A 173 -28.14 13.41 -10.66
N ALA A 174 -27.91 14.04 -9.52
CA ALA A 174 -28.46 15.35 -9.21
C ALA A 174 -27.68 16.47 -9.93
N HIS A 175 -28.41 17.48 -10.42
CA HIS A 175 -27.84 18.66 -11.08
C HIS A 175 -27.96 19.96 -10.25
N SER A 176 -28.57 19.90 -9.05
CA SER A 176 -28.65 21.01 -8.09
C SER A 176 -28.15 20.61 -6.70
N ALA A 177 -27.85 21.61 -5.87
CA ALA A 177 -27.42 21.39 -4.49
C ALA A 177 -28.52 20.77 -3.62
N GLU A 178 -29.79 21.19 -3.78
CA GLU A 178 -30.91 20.57 -3.06
C GLU A 178 -31.07 19.09 -3.47
N GLY A 179 -31.12 18.81 -4.77
CA GLY A 179 -31.29 17.44 -5.27
C GLY A 179 -30.16 16.49 -4.87
N PHE A 180 -28.92 17.00 -4.77
CA PHE A 180 -27.79 16.21 -4.26
C PHE A 180 -27.97 15.86 -2.78
N LEU A 181 -28.49 16.78 -1.98
CA LEU A 181 -28.74 16.58 -0.55
C LEU A 181 -29.91 15.61 -0.33
N GLU A 182 -30.98 15.74 -1.10
CA GLU A 182 -32.13 14.80 -1.09
C GLU A 182 -31.70 13.38 -1.48
N LEU A 183 -31.02 13.21 -2.61
CA LEU A 183 -30.49 11.91 -3.05
C LEU A 183 -29.54 11.31 -2.01
N THR A 184 -28.68 12.13 -1.39
CA THR A 184 -27.78 11.67 -0.33
C THR A 184 -28.54 11.15 0.89
N GLN A 185 -29.66 11.79 1.27
CA GLN A 185 -30.51 11.30 2.37
C GLN A 185 -31.25 10.00 1.98
N HIS A 186 -31.78 9.93 0.76
CA HIS A 186 -32.45 8.75 0.21
C HIS A 186 -31.52 7.52 0.16
N LEU A 187 -30.34 7.66 -0.43
CA LEU A 187 -29.33 6.59 -0.49
C LEU A 187 -28.83 6.17 0.90
N LYS A 188 -28.73 7.09 1.87
CA LYS A 188 -28.44 6.73 3.27
C LYS A 188 -29.57 5.92 3.91
N LYS A 189 -30.83 6.22 3.62
CA LYS A 189 -31.99 5.42 4.08
C LYS A 189 -31.98 4.04 3.44
N GLN A 190 -31.84 3.93 2.11
CA GLN A 190 -31.73 2.64 1.41
C GLN A 190 -30.58 1.79 1.96
N LYS A 191 -29.37 2.36 2.10
CA LYS A 191 -28.22 1.64 2.66
C LYS A 191 -28.48 1.08 4.06
N ASN A 192 -29.15 1.83 4.92
CA ASN A 192 -29.51 1.37 6.25
C ASN A 192 -30.57 0.26 6.20
N GLU A 193 -31.51 0.32 5.25
CA GLU A 193 -32.53 -0.71 5.08
C GLU A 193 -31.95 -2.01 4.52
N TRP A 194 -31.13 -1.94 3.47
CA TRP A 194 -30.36 -3.09 2.97
C TRP A 194 -29.48 -3.70 4.05
N LYS A 195 -28.83 -2.89 4.90
CA LYS A 195 -28.04 -3.42 6.02
C LYS A 195 -28.91 -4.17 7.05
N LYS A 196 -30.14 -3.72 7.33
CA LYS A 196 -31.07 -4.47 8.19
C LYS A 196 -31.49 -5.78 7.52
N GLN A 197 -31.85 -5.74 6.24
CA GLN A 197 -32.26 -6.91 5.45
C GLN A 197 -31.14 -7.95 5.40
N ASP A 198 -29.90 -7.53 5.14
CA ASP A 198 -28.69 -8.37 5.19
C ASP A 198 -28.51 -9.02 6.57
N THR A 199 -28.58 -8.24 7.66
CA THR A 199 -28.50 -8.82 9.03
C THR A 199 -29.68 -9.74 9.39
N TRP A 200 -30.86 -9.50 8.82
CA TRP A 200 -32.04 -10.34 9.03
C TRP A 200 -31.91 -11.66 8.26
N LEU A 201 -31.54 -11.61 6.97
CA LEU A 201 -31.28 -12.78 6.13
C LEU A 201 -30.15 -13.65 6.70
N ALA A 202 -29.05 -13.04 7.18
CA ALA A 202 -27.96 -13.78 7.80
C ALA A 202 -28.39 -14.49 9.10
N LYS A 203 -29.30 -13.88 9.87
CA LYS A 203 -29.88 -14.49 11.07
C LYS A 203 -30.84 -15.63 10.70
N ASP A 204 -31.75 -15.39 9.77
CA ASP A 204 -32.74 -16.36 9.28
C ASP A 204 -32.03 -17.59 8.70
N LEU A 205 -31.07 -17.40 7.80
CA LEU A 205 -30.21 -18.48 7.27
C LEU A 205 -29.52 -19.30 8.37
N THR A 206 -29.07 -18.64 9.45
CA THR A 206 -28.45 -19.32 10.59
C THR A 206 -29.48 -20.13 11.39
N GLU A 207 -30.65 -19.57 11.67
CA GLU A 207 -31.74 -20.26 12.39
C GLU A 207 -32.25 -21.46 11.58
N GLN A 208 -32.49 -21.29 10.28
CA GLN A 208 -32.88 -22.36 9.36
C GLN A 208 -31.81 -23.45 9.24
N SER A 209 -30.53 -23.07 9.20
CA SER A 209 -29.41 -24.02 9.19
C SER A 209 -29.34 -24.85 10.47
N ILE A 210 -29.62 -24.26 11.64
CA ILE A 210 -29.67 -24.98 12.92
C ILE A 210 -30.82 -25.99 12.89
N LEU A 211 -32.04 -25.55 12.55
CA LEU A 211 -33.21 -26.41 12.46
C LEU A 211 -32.98 -27.57 11.48
N PHE A 212 -32.45 -27.30 10.28
CA PHE A 212 -32.12 -28.35 9.31
C PHE A 212 -31.17 -29.43 9.88
N HIS A 213 -30.16 -29.05 10.68
CA HIS A 213 -29.26 -30.01 11.31
C HIS A 213 -29.91 -30.77 12.46
N GLU A 214 -30.72 -30.11 13.30
CA GLU A 214 -31.49 -30.76 14.36
C GLU A 214 -32.48 -31.78 13.80
N GLU A 215 -33.23 -31.41 12.76
CA GLU A 215 -34.20 -32.29 12.12
C GLU A 215 -33.53 -33.49 11.43
N LYS A 216 -32.36 -33.27 10.81
CA LYS A 216 -31.53 -34.33 10.21
C LYS A 216 -30.94 -35.29 11.24
N ASN A 217 -30.54 -34.81 12.41
CA ASN A 217 -30.06 -35.66 13.49
C ASN A 217 -31.19 -36.56 14.04
N GLN A 218 -32.38 -35.99 14.28
CA GLN A 218 -33.56 -36.75 14.69
C GLN A 218 -33.97 -37.80 13.64
N HIS A 219 -33.89 -37.47 12.34
CA HIS A 219 -34.12 -38.44 11.26
C HIS A 219 -33.13 -39.61 11.31
N ALA A 220 -31.83 -39.34 11.50
CA ALA A 220 -30.82 -40.38 11.62
C ALA A 220 -31.02 -41.28 12.85
N GLU A 221 -31.50 -40.74 13.98
CA GLU A 221 -31.89 -41.52 15.15
C GLU A 221 -33.08 -42.44 14.85
N ILE A 222 -34.14 -41.93 14.22
CA ILE A 222 -35.32 -42.71 13.82
C ILE A 222 -34.95 -43.83 12.85
N VAL A 223 -34.14 -43.55 11.82
CA VAL A 223 -33.66 -44.56 10.86
C VAL A 223 -32.85 -45.65 11.58
N THR A 224 -31.99 -45.26 12.54
CA THR A 224 -31.22 -46.22 13.34
C THR A 224 -32.12 -47.10 14.21
N GLU A 225 -33.15 -46.54 14.86
CA GLU A 225 -34.11 -47.33 15.65
C GLU A 225 -34.95 -48.25 14.74
N LEU A 226 -35.37 -47.80 13.56
CA LEU A 226 -36.11 -48.61 12.59
C LEU A 226 -35.29 -49.82 12.10
N ASP A 227 -34.04 -49.61 11.70
CA ASP A 227 -33.16 -50.69 11.26
C ASP A 227 -32.75 -51.66 12.38
N SER A 228 -32.85 -51.21 13.63
CA SER A 228 -32.71 -52.03 14.84
C SER A 228 -33.97 -52.84 15.11
N LEU A 229 -35.15 -52.22 15.07
CA LEU A 229 -36.45 -52.88 15.23
C LEU A 229 -36.72 -53.92 14.15
N ARG A 230 -36.38 -53.66 12.88
CA ARG A 230 -36.55 -54.62 11.77
C ARG A 230 -35.78 -55.93 11.95
N LYS A 231 -34.77 -55.98 12.84
CA LYS A 231 -33.95 -57.17 13.14
C LYS A 231 -34.41 -57.97 14.36
N ARG A 232 -35.44 -57.51 15.08
CA ARG A 232 -35.94 -58.09 16.35
C ARG A 232 -37.46 -58.06 16.37
N GLN A 233 -38.09 -58.79 17.30
CA GLN A 233 -39.55 -58.75 17.49
C GLN A 233 -39.99 -57.90 18.69
N SER A 234 -39.03 -57.48 19.52
CA SER A 234 -39.27 -56.73 20.77
C SER A 234 -39.54 -55.24 20.53
N ASN A 235 -40.44 -54.65 21.33
CA ASN A 235 -40.68 -53.20 21.42
C ASN A 235 -39.68 -52.47 22.33
N ILE A 236 -38.96 -53.22 23.15
CA ILE A 236 -38.00 -52.73 24.14
C ILE A 236 -36.86 -51.97 23.45
N ASP A 237 -36.44 -50.85 24.03
CA ASP A 237 -35.35 -49.99 23.53
C ASP A 237 -34.04 -50.75 23.27
N GLU A 238 -33.26 -50.30 22.28
CA GLU A 238 -32.02 -50.99 21.90
C GLU A 238 -30.98 -51.04 23.04
N ARG A 239 -30.89 -50.01 23.89
CA ARG A 239 -29.96 -50.01 25.03
C ARG A 239 -30.28 -51.12 26.02
N GLN A 240 -31.57 -51.38 26.26
CA GLN A 240 -32.04 -52.46 27.13
C GLN A 240 -31.79 -53.83 26.48
N ILE A 241 -32.08 -53.98 25.18
CA ILE A 241 -31.76 -55.21 24.43
C ILE A 241 -30.25 -55.50 24.41
N ARG A 242 -29.39 -54.49 24.22
CA ARG A 242 -27.93 -54.63 24.29
C ARG A 242 -27.45 -55.05 25.69
N MET A 243 -28.02 -54.48 26.75
CA MET A 243 -27.70 -54.90 28.13
C MET A 243 -28.10 -56.36 28.39
N ARG A 244 -29.28 -56.81 27.90
CA ARG A 244 -29.63 -58.24 27.93
C ARG A 244 -28.65 -59.08 27.11
N ALA A 245 -28.32 -58.68 25.89
CA ALA A 245 -27.41 -59.44 25.02
C ALA A 245 -26.03 -59.64 25.67
N MET A 246 -25.49 -58.63 26.33
CA MET A 246 -24.24 -58.74 27.11
C MET A 246 -24.34 -59.69 28.31
N LEU A 247 -25.50 -59.76 28.96
CA LEU A 247 -25.76 -60.71 30.05
C LEU A 247 -25.89 -62.15 29.53
N CYS A 248 -26.66 -62.34 28.45
CA CYS A 248 -26.85 -63.64 27.79
C CYS A 248 -25.53 -64.22 27.28
N ASP A 249 -24.72 -63.41 26.57
CA ASP A 249 -23.40 -63.80 26.05
C ASP A 249 -22.42 -64.17 27.18
N ALA A 250 -22.43 -63.42 28.29
CA ALA A 250 -21.54 -63.67 29.42
C ALA A 250 -21.95 -64.85 30.32
N LEU A 251 -23.17 -65.38 30.17
CA LEU A 251 -23.72 -66.51 30.94
C LEU A 251 -24.05 -67.75 30.07
N ASP A 252 -23.89 -67.66 28.75
CA ASP A 252 -24.25 -68.70 27.77
C ASP A 252 -25.73 -69.14 27.89
N VAL A 253 -26.65 -68.16 27.92
CA VAL A 253 -28.12 -68.38 28.05
C VAL A 253 -28.91 -67.71 26.94
N SER A 254 -30.11 -68.23 26.63
CA SER A 254 -30.97 -67.64 25.60
C SER A 254 -31.56 -66.30 26.06
N ALA A 255 -31.83 -65.40 25.10
CA ALA A 255 -32.62 -64.20 25.36
C ALA A 255 -34.08 -64.52 25.76
N GLU A 256 -34.57 -65.71 25.40
CA GLU A 256 -35.91 -66.21 25.78
C GLU A 256 -35.99 -66.67 27.24
N ASP A 257 -34.87 -67.08 27.84
CA ASP A 257 -34.78 -67.45 29.27
C ASP A 257 -34.80 -66.22 30.18
N LEU A 258 -34.46 -65.05 29.62
CA LEU A 258 -34.41 -63.75 30.29
C LEU A 258 -35.27 -62.72 29.54
N PRO A 259 -36.60 -62.91 29.45
CA PRO A 259 -37.48 -61.95 28.78
C PRO A 259 -37.64 -60.68 29.62
N PHE A 260 -37.90 -59.56 28.97
CA PHE A 260 -38.45 -58.38 29.64
C PHE A 260 -39.95 -58.56 29.87
N ALA A 261 -40.50 -58.08 30.99
CA ALA A 261 -41.92 -58.27 31.28
C ALA A 261 -42.84 -57.69 30.19
N GLY A 262 -42.41 -56.60 29.51
CA GLY A 262 -43.14 -55.99 28.41
C GLY A 262 -43.26 -56.87 27.16
N GLU A 263 -42.27 -57.73 26.91
CA GLU A 263 -42.31 -58.70 25.80
C GLU A 263 -43.34 -59.81 26.05
N LEU A 264 -43.72 -60.05 27.30
CA LEU A 264 -44.73 -61.03 27.67
C LEU A 264 -46.13 -60.42 27.77
N ILE A 265 -46.26 -59.13 28.04
CA ILE A 265 -47.54 -58.47 28.34
C ILE A 265 -48.04 -57.74 27.09
N ARG A 266 -49.32 -57.89 26.75
CA ARG A 266 -50.01 -57.02 25.78
C ARG A 266 -51.34 -56.51 26.32
N VAL A 267 -51.84 -55.42 25.76
CA VAL A 267 -53.21 -54.94 26.00
C VAL A 267 -54.17 -55.75 25.11
N ARG A 268 -55.33 -56.12 25.64
CA ARG A 268 -56.34 -56.86 24.88
C ARG A 268 -56.92 -56.03 23.76
N ASP A 269 -57.28 -56.68 22.65
CA ASP A 269 -57.87 -56.00 21.48
C ASP A 269 -59.20 -55.31 21.78
N ASP A 270 -60.00 -55.86 22.71
CA ASP A 270 -61.25 -55.28 23.20
C ASP A 270 -61.05 -54.13 24.21
N ALA A 271 -59.81 -53.86 24.63
CA ALA A 271 -59.46 -52.86 25.64
C ALA A 271 -58.46 -51.79 25.14
N ARG A 272 -58.26 -51.67 23.82
CA ARG A 272 -57.30 -50.74 23.18
C ARG A 272 -57.45 -49.26 23.59
N GLU A 273 -58.64 -48.82 24.01
CA GLU A 273 -58.87 -47.49 24.59
C GLU A 273 -58.10 -47.23 25.91
N TRP A 274 -57.56 -48.28 26.56
CA TRP A 274 -56.70 -48.22 27.73
C TRP A 274 -55.21 -48.42 27.40
N GLU A 275 -54.84 -48.58 26.12
CA GLU A 275 -53.48 -48.96 25.69
C GLU A 275 -52.41 -47.99 26.23
N GLY A 276 -52.55 -46.69 25.96
CA GLY A 276 -51.59 -45.68 26.44
C GLY A 276 -51.57 -45.49 27.96
N ALA A 277 -52.69 -45.75 28.65
CA ALA A 277 -52.74 -45.74 30.12
C ALA A 277 -52.04 -46.97 30.72
N ALA A 278 -52.15 -48.13 30.06
CA ALA A 278 -51.41 -49.34 30.42
C ALA A 278 -49.91 -49.18 30.17
N GLU A 279 -49.51 -48.75 28.98
CA GLU A 279 -48.12 -48.43 28.64
C GLU A 279 -47.49 -47.51 29.68
N ARG A 280 -48.12 -46.37 29.99
CA ARG A 280 -47.61 -45.40 30.97
C ARG A 280 -47.48 -45.98 32.38
N LEU A 281 -48.46 -46.74 32.86
CA LEU A 281 -48.43 -47.32 34.20
C LEU A 281 -47.43 -48.49 34.31
N LEU A 282 -47.34 -49.32 33.28
CA LEU A 282 -46.52 -50.52 33.28
C LEU A 282 -45.09 -50.26 32.82
N HIS A 283 -44.77 -49.13 32.18
CA HIS A 283 -43.48 -48.84 31.55
C HIS A 283 -42.26 -49.29 32.38
N GLY A 284 -42.20 -48.89 33.66
CA GLY A 284 -41.09 -49.26 34.55
C GLY A 284 -41.01 -50.76 34.89
N PHE A 285 -42.14 -51.47 34.88
CA PHE A 285 -42.20 -52.92 35.05
C PHE A 285 -41.94 -53.67 33.74
N ALA A 286 -42.46 -53.15 32.61
CA ALA A 286 -42.25 -53.69 31.28
C ALA A 286 -40.77 -53.74 30.89
N LEU A 287 -39.98 -52.73 31.29
CA LEU A 287 -38.53 -52.67 31.13
C LEU A 287 -37.75 -53.51 32.18
N SER A 288 -38.42 -54.26 33.06
CA SER A 288 -37.73 -55.13 34.01
C SER A 288 -37.49 -56.51 33.43
N LEU A 289 -36.25 -57.00 33.58
CA LEU A 289 -35.84 -58.33 33.17
C LEU A 289 -36.40 -59.39 34.12
N LEU A 290 -36.85 -60.53 33.59
CA LEU A 290 -37.37 -61.63 34.38
C LEU A 290 -36.32 -62.73 34.49
N VAL A 291 -35.95 -63.09 35.72
CA VAL A 291 -34.82 -63.98 36.00
C VAL A 291 -35.32 -65.26 36.69
N PRO A 292 -35.25 -66.42 36.02
CA PRO A 292 -35.55 -67.72 36.64
C PRO A 292 -34.69 -67.99 37.88
N ASP A 293 -35.24 -68.72 38.86
CA ASP A 293 -34.52 -69.16 40.06
C ASP A 293 -33.15 -69.80 39.78
N HIS A 294 -33.05 -70.63 38.73
CA HIS A 294 -31.83 -71.33 38.34
C HIS A 294 -30.75 -70.43 37.71
N LEU A 295 -31.10 -69.24 37.22
CA LEU A 295 -30.15 -68.24 36.70
C LEU A 295 -29.81 -67.14 37.70
N TYR A 296 -30.61 -67.00 38.77
CA TYR A 296 -30.56 -65.86 39.68
C TYR A 296 -29.15 -65.56 40.25
N ALA A 297 -28.47 -66.57 40.80
CA ALA A 297 -27.14 -66.38 41.38
C ALA A 297 -26.12 -65.84 40.34
N GLN A 298 -26.14 -66.40 39.14
CA GLN A 298 -25.23 -66.00 38.05
C GLN A 298 -25.52 -64.57 37.56
N VAL A 299 -26.79 -64.19 37.48
CA VAL A 299 -27.20 -62.82 37.11
C VAL A 299 -26.80 -61.81 38.19
N VAL A 300 -26.97 -62.13 39.48
CA VAL A 300 -26.54 -61.27 40.60
C VAL A 300 -25.03 -61.01 40.53
N ASP A 301 -24.23 -62.07 40.43
CA ASP A 301 -22.76 -61.99 40.36
C ASP A 301 -22.29 -61.20 39.12
N TRP A 302 -22.96 -61.36 37.98
CA TRP A 302 -22.65 -60.61 36.76
C TRP A 302 -23.02 -59.13 36.88
N VAL A 303 -24.16 -58.79 37.48
CA VAL A 303 -24.60 -57.39 37.63
C VAL A 303 -23.68 -56.62 38.57
N ASP A 304 -23.25 -57.22 39.69
CA ASP A 304 -22.37 -56.54 40.66
C ASP A 304 -20.99 -56.22 40.07
N ARG A 305 -20.40 -57.15 39.30
CA ARG A 305 -19.07 -56.98 38.70
C ARG A 305 -19.03 -56.16 37.41
N THR A 306 -20.18 -55.85 36.79
CA THR A 306 -20.23 -55.29 35.43
C THR A 306 -20.75 -53.85 35.41
N HIS A 307 -19.95 -52.91 34.87
CA HIS A 307 -20.40 -51.54 34.68
C HIS A 307 -21.36 -51.41 33.48
N LEU A 308 -22.66 -51.55 33.75
CA LEU A 308 -23.74 -51.63 32.74
C LEU A 308 -23.92 -50.39 31.84
N LYS A 309 -23.33 -49.23 32.19
CA LYS A 309 -23.57 -47.92 31.53
C LYS A 309 -25.06 -47.59 31.34
N GLY A 310 -25.92 -48.05 32.25
CA GLY A 310 -27.37 -47.96 32.16
C GLY A 310 -28.05 -48.38 33.45
N ARG A 311 -29.39 -48.42 33.43
CA ARG A 311 -30.22 -48.91 34.55
C ARG A 311 -30.87 -50.22 34.14
N LEU A 312 -30.49 -51.30 34.81
CA LEU A 312 -31.18 -52.58 34.78
C LEU A 312 -32.06 -52.70 36.03
N VAL A 313 -33.28 -53.21 35.86
CA VAL A 313 -34.14 -53.68 36.94
C VAL A 313 -34.47 -55.13 36.60
N TYR A 314 -34.42 -56.04 37.56
CA TYR A 314 -34.76 -57.43 37.34
C TYR A 314 -35.57 -58.01 38.51
N TYR A 315 -36.37 -59.03 38.21
CA TYR A 315 -37.18 -59.77 39.18
C TYR A 315 -36.76 -61.23 39.26
N HIS A 316 -36.54 -61.70 40.49
CA HIS A 316 -36.28 -63.10 40.80
C HIS A 316 -37.59 -63.90 40.83
N ILE A 317 -37.74 -64.84 39.90
CA ILE A 317 -38.92 -65.71 39.77
C ILE A 317 -38.70 -66.99 40.56
N GLN A 318 -39.21 -67.01 41.79
CA GLN A 318 -39.20 -68.18 42.67
C GLN A 318 -40.39 -69.10 42.36
N GLN A 319 -40.15 -70.25 41.73
CA GLN A 319 -41.19 -71.18 41.27
C GLN A 319 -42.20 -71.56 42.38
N HIS A 320 -41.72 -71.80 43.60
CA HIS A 320 -42.55 -72.19 44.75
C HIS A 320 -43.43 -71.06 45.33
N ARG A 321 -43.24 -69.80 44.91
CA ARG A 321 -44.08 -68.66 45.35
C ARG A 321 -45.21 -68.31 44.37
N SER A 322 -45.30 -68.97 43.22
CA SER A 322 -46.29 -68.62 42.18
C SER A 322 -47.76 -68.91 42.54
N GLY A 323 -48.04 -69.52 43.71
CA GLY A 323 -49.37 -69.53 44.34
C GLY A 323 -50.50 -70.16 43.51
N THR A 324 -51.75 -69.90 43.93
CA THR A 324 -52.93 -70.09 43.10
C THR A 324 -53.20 -68.83 42.27
N HIS A 325 -53.78 -68.98 41.07
CA HIS A 325 -54.04 -67.86 40.16
C HIS A 325 -54.89 -66.76 40.85
N ALA A 326 -54.31 -65.58 41.03
CA ALA A 326 -54.95 -64.46 41.69
C ALA A 326 -56.18 -63.95 40.91
N ALA A 327 -57.27 -63.65 41.61
CA ALA A 327 -58.50 -63.19 40.99
C ALA A 327 -58.34 -61.78 40.39
N ARG A 328 -58.48 -61.65 39.08
CA ARG A 328 -58.51 -60.35 38.40
C ARG A 328 -59.94 -59.80 38.35
N HIS A 329 -60.20 -58.75 39.13
CA HIS A 329 -61.50 -58.08 39.12
C HIS A 329 -61.82 -57.49 37.73
N PRO A 330 -63.06 -57.63 37.20
CA PRO A 330 -63.37 -57.20 35.82
C PRO A 330 -63.10 -55.73 35.49
N ASN A 331 -63.18 -54.84 36.49
CA ASN A 331 -62.98 -53.40 36.31
C ASN A 331 -61.54 -52.92 36.62
N THR A 332 -60.54 -53.79 36.60
CA THR A 332 -59.14 -53.39 36.82
C THR A 332 -58.30 -53.52 35.57
N LEU A 333 -57.26 -52.69 35.48
CA LEU A 333 -56.36 -52.67 34.33
C LEU A 333 -55.71 -54.04 34.10
N ALA A 334 -55.39 -54.78 35.17
CA ALA A 334 -54.90 -56.15 35.10
C ALA A 334 -55.83 -57.11 34.31
N HIS A 335 -57.15 -56.89 34.32
CA HIS A 335 -58.09 -57.70 33.51
C HIS A 335 -58.07 -57.34 32.01
N LYS A 336 -57.61 -56.13 31.68
CA LYS A 336 -57.46 -55.61 30.30
C LYS A 336 -56.13 -56.01 29.64
N LEU A 337 -55.31 -56.82 30.33
CA LEU A 337 -53.99 -57.27 29.88
C LEU A 337 -53.95 -58.79 29.66
N GLU A 338 -53.30 -59.20 28.59
CA GLU A 338 -52.93 -60.59 28.30
C GLU A 338 -51.45 -60.81 28.55
N VAL A 339 -51.11 -62.03 28.98
CA VAL A 339 -49.72 -62.49 29.12
C VAL A 339 -49.49 -63.60 28.10
N HIS A 340 -48.31 -63.65 27.50
CA HIS A 340 -47.95 -64.58 26.43
C HIS A 340 -48.26 -66.02 26.86
N PRO A 341 -49.11 -66.75 26.10
CA PRO A 341 -49.69 -68.00 26.58
C PRO A 341 -48.65 -69.08 26.84
N ASP A 342 -47.62 -69.14 26.00
CA ASP A 342 -46.58 -70.18 26.01
C ASP A 342 -45.39 -69.86 26.93
N SER A 343 -45.40 -68.72 27.64
CA SER A 343 -44.28 -68.34 28.50
C SER A 343 -44.24 -69.18 29.78
N PRO A 344 -43.10 -69.79 30.15
CA PRO A 344 -42.96 -70.50 31.42
C PRO A 344 -43.11 -69.57 32.65
N MET A 345 -42.96 -68.26 32.45
CA MET A 345 -43.10 -67.23 33.48
C MET A 345 -44.53 -66.71 33.62
N ARG A 346 -45.46 -67.17 32.76
CA ARG A 346 -46.82 -66.65 32.63
C ARG A 346 -47.52 -66.48 33.99
N LEU A 347 -47.66 -67.56 34.76
CA LEU A 347 -48.39 -67.54 36.05
C LEU A 347 -47.82 -66.50 37.04
N TRP A 348 -46.49 -66.32 37.05
CA TRP A 348 -45.85 -65.31 37.90
C TRP A 348 -46.22 -63.90 37.45
N VAL A 349 -46.11 -63.59 36.15
CA VAL A 349 -46.50 -62.28 35.59
C VAL A 349 -47.99 -62.02 35.79
N GLU A 350 -48.85 -63.02 35.58
CA GLU A 350 -50.30 -62.91 35.76
C GLU A 350 -50.67 -62.54 37.21
N ASN A 351 -49.94 -63.09 38.19
CA ASN A 351 -50.10 -62.77 39.60
C ASN A 351 -49.52 -61.39 39.97
N GLU A 352 -48.35 -61.01 39.46
CA GLU A 352 -47.78 -59.68 39.68
C GLU A 352 -48.72 -58.59 39.15
N LEU A 353 -49.32 -58.80 37.97
CA LEU A 353 -50.36 -57.92 37.43
C LEU A 353 -51.58 -57.83 38.37
N ALA A 354 -52.07 -58.96 38.88
CA ALA A 354 -53.23 -59.01 39.76
C ALA A 354 -52.99 -58.39 41.17
N HIS A 355 -51.76 -58.42 41.70
CA HIS A 355 -51.46 -57.83 43.00
C HIS A 355 -51.01 -56.36 42.88
N ARG A 356 -50.04 -56.08 42.01
CA ARG A 356 -49.40 -54.76 41.90
C ARG A 356 -50.12 -53.82 40.94
N PHE A 357 -50.68 -54.34 39.84
CA PHE A 357 -51.28 -53.55 38.76
C PHE A 357 -52.81 -53.62 38.70
N SER A 358 -53.45 -54.11 39.76
CA SER A 358 -54.90 -54.04 39.96
C SER A 358 -55.35 -52.63 40.36
N PHE A 359 -55.25 -51.70 39.40
CA PHE A 359 -55.80 -50.35 39.47
C PHE A 359 -57.20 -50.36 38.84
N THR A 360 -58.18 -49.77 39.51
CA THR A 360 -59.53 -49.60 38.95
C THR A 360 -59.48 -48.70 37.72
N CYS A 361 -60.05 -49.16 36.61
CA CYS A 361 -60.23 -48.36 35.41
C CYS A 361 -61.41 -47.40 35.61
N CYS A 362 -61.11 -46.11 35.80
CA CYS A 362 -62.13 -45.10 36.06
C CYS A 362 -62.49 -44.35 34.77
N GLU A 363 -63.76 -44.43 34.37
CA GLU A 363 -64.29 -43.71 33.21
C GLU A 363 -64.68 -42.28 33.57
N THR A 364 -65.16 -42.06 34.81
CA THR A 364 -65.49 -40.72 35.31
C THR A 364 -64.50 -40.25 36.39
N GLN A 365 -64.41 -38.94 36.57
CA GLN A 365 -63.58 -38.34 37.63
C GLN A 365 -64.10 -38.66 39.04
N ASP A 366 -65.40 -38.95 39.19
CA ASP A 366 -65.98 -39.30 40.50
C ASP A 366 -65.64 -40.73 40.90
N ASP A 367 -65.54 -41.66 39.95
CA ASP A 367 -65.02 -43.01 40.20
C ASP A 367 -63.56 -42.96 40.66
N PHE A 368 -62.75 -42.08 40.03
CA PHE A 368 -61.34 -41.87 40.37
C PHE A 368 -61.16 -41.23 41.76
N ARG A 369 -62.06 -40.32 42.15
CA ARG A 369 -62.10 -39.76 43.52
C ARG A 369 -62.44 -40.82 44.56
N ARG A 370 -63.45 -41.66 44.30
CA ARG A 370 -63.95 -42.69 45.23
C ARG A 370 -63.02 -43.89 45.38
N SER A 371 -62.37 -44.31 44.30
CA SER A 371 -61.47 -45.48 44.29
C SER A 371 -60.19 -45.22 45.08
N SER A 372 -59.69 -46.19 45.84
CA SER A 372 -58.43 -46.07 46.60
C SER A 372 -57.17 -46.23 45.71
N LYS A 373 -57.28 -47.00 44.63
CA LYS A 373 -56.22 -47.29 43.66
C LYS A 373 -56.83 -47.31 42.26
N ALA A 374 -56.47 -46.35 41.41
CA ALA A 374 -57.19 -46.10 40.16
C ALA A 374 -56.32 -45.54 39.03
N VAL A 375 -56.78 -45.71 37.80
CA VAL A 375 -56.19 -45.13 36.59
C VAL A 375 -57.29 -44.58 35.68
N THR A 376 -57.06 -43.40 35.10
CA THR A 376 -57.94 -42.82 34.07
C THR A 376 -57.49 -43.21 32.66
N ARG A 377 -58.39 -43.14 31.68
CA ARG A 377 -58.04 -43.29 30.24
C ARG A 377 -56.95 -42.30 29.80
N SER A 378 -56.88 -41.12 30.43
CA SER A 378 -55.85 -40.09 30.22
C SER A 378 -54.54 -40.34 30.98
N GLY A 379 -54.33 -41.53 31.54
CA GLY A 379 -53.08 -41.93 32.18
C GLY A 379 -52.77 -41.21 33.49
N GLN A 380 -53.80 -40.68 34.18
CA GLN A 380 -53.65 -40.22 35.56
C GLN A 380 -53.78 -41.43 36.50
N VAL A 381 -52.79 -41.63 37.36
CA VAL A 381 -52.68 -42.74 38.30
C VAL A 381 -52.91 -42.25 39.72
N LYS A 382 -53.60 -43.05 40.52
CA LYS A 382 -53.80 -42.86 41.97
C LYS A 382 -53.38 -44.12 42.71
N GLU A 383 -52.50 -43.97 43.69
CA GLU A 383 -52.01 -45.04 44.52
C GLU A 383 -52.53 -44.94 45.97
N PRO A 384 -52.65 -46.07 46.69
CA PRO A 384 -52.89 -46.07 48.13
C PRO A 384 -51.83 -45.23 48.85
N GLY A 385 -52.25 -44.45 49.86
CA GLY A 385 -51.37 -43.50 50.57
C GLY A 385 -51.37 -42.08 50.00
N GLY A 386 -52.20 -41.78 48.99
CA GLY A 386 -52.46 -40.41 48.54
C GLY A 386 -51.50 -39.88 47.47
N ARG A 387 -50.66 -40.74 46.88
CA ARG A 387 -49.86 -40.39 45.71
C ARG A 387 -50.73 -40.36 44.45
N HIS A 388 -50.66 -39.25 43.72
CA HIS A 388 -51.28 -39.08 42.41
C HIS A 388 -50.20 -38.70 41.41
N GLU A 389 -50.25 -39.27 40.22
CA GLU A 389 -49.26 -39.07 39.16
C GLU A 389 -49.95 -38.88 37.81
N LYS A 390 -49.44 -37.97 36.99
CA LYS A 390 -49.81 -37.82 35.59
C LYS A 390 -48.56 -37.39 34.82
N ASP A 391 -47.98 -38.32 34.06
CA ASP A 391 -46.74 -38.07 33.32
C ASP A 391 -47.03 -37.75 31.85
N ASP A 392 -47.27 -36.47 31.56
CA ASP A 392 -47.51 -35.98 30.20
C ASP A 392 -46.24 -35.48 29.48
N ARG A 393 -45.04 -35.91 29.92
CA ARG A 393 -43.79 -35.60 29.19
C ARG A 393 -43.81 -36.07 27.73
N HIS A 394 -44.62 -37.09 27.46
CA HIS A 394 -44.96 -37.56 26.12
C HIS A 394 -46.47 -37.69 25.98
N ARG A 395 -46.96 -37.60 24.74
CA ARG A 395 -48.36 -37.87 24.42
C ARG A 395 -48.74 -39.29 24.80
N ILE A 396 -49.96 -39.49 25.28
CA ILE A 396 -50.43 -40.82 25.73
C ILE A 396 -50.63 -41.78 24.55
N ASP A 397 -50.85 -41.25 23.35
CA ASP A 397 -51.01 -41.97 22.09
C ASP A 397 -49.72 -42.10 21.26
N ASP A 398 -48.56 -41.72 21.82
CA ASP A 398 -47.24 -41.86 21.18
C ASP A 398 -46.76 -43.32 21.16
N ARG A 399 -47.25 -44.06 20.16
CA ARG A 399 -46.91 -45.46 19.88
C ARG A 399 -45.43 -45.73 19.59
N SER A 400 -44.62 -44.70 19.29
CA SER A 400 -43.18 -44.90 19.14
C SER A 400 -42.49 -45.28 20.47
N ARG A 401 -43.12 -44.93 21.60
CA ARG A 401 -42.59 -45.15 22.96
C ARG A 401 -43.16 -46.36 23.69
N TYR A 402 -44.08 -47.07 23.05
CA TYR A 402 -44.73 -48.25 23.62
C TYR A 402 -43.72 -49.40 23.76
N VAL A 403 -43.85 -50.15 24.85
CA VAL A 403 -42.93 -51.21 25.27
C VAL A 403 -43.62 -52.54 25.57
N LEU A 404 -44.96 -52.56 25.63
CA LEU A 404 -45.75 -53.78 25.73
C LEU A 404 -45.95 -54.39 24.33
N GLY A 405 -46.21 -55.69 24.26
CA GLY A 405 -46.61 -56.38 23.04
C GLY A 405 -45.60 -57.43 22.55
N TRP A 406 -46.14 -58.47 21.94
CA TRP A 406 -45.39 -59.64 21.45
C TRP A 406 -44.75 -59.43 20.07
N ASN A 407 -45.02 -58.30 19.41
CA ASN A 407 -44.37 -57.88 18.18
C ASN A 407 -44.26 -56.35 18.12
N ASN A 408 -43.40 -55.86 17.23
CA ASN A 408 -43.10 -54.45 17.06
C ASN A 408 -43.66 -53.81 15.77
N ALA A 409 -44.57 -54.48 15.06
CA ALA A 409 -45.12 -53.98 13.80
C ALA A 409 -45.82 -52.61 13.96
N ILE A 410 -46.56 -52.42 15.07
CA ILE A 410 -47.23 -51.15 15.40
C ILE A 410 -46.21 -50.04 15.68
N LYS A 411 -45.12 -50.35 16.39
CA LYS A 411 -44.07 -49.40 16.72
C LYS A 411 -43.25 -49.00 15.48
N ILE A 412 -42.93 -49.96 14.60
CA ILE A 412 -42.29 -49.72 13.30
C ILE A 412 -43.17 -48.78 12.46
N ALA A 413 -44.47 -49.08 12.29
CA ALA A 413 -45.36 -48.22 11.50
C ALA A 413 -45.47 -46.79 12.06
N ALA A 414 -45.46 -46.62 13.39
CA ALA A 414 -45.47 -45.30 14.02
C ALA A 414 -44.14 -44.52 13.79
N LEU A 415 -43.00 -45.21 13.83
CA LEU A 415 -41.70 -44.60 13.53
C LEU A 415 -41.50 -44.32 12.03
N GLU A 416 -42.06 -45.13 11.14
CA GLU A 416 -42.04 -44.88 9.68
C GLU A 416 -42.90 -43.67 9.30
N GLU A 417 -44.04 -43.44 9.96
CA GLU A 417 -44.81 -42.19 9.78
C GLU A 417 -44.01 -40.99 10.29
N ARG A 418 -43.42 -41.09 11.49
CA ARG A 418 -42.56 -40.04 12.05
C ARG A 418 -41.36 -39.75 11.14
N GLN A 419 -40.77 -40.76 10.51
CA GLN A 419 -39.70 -40.58 9.51
C GLN A 419 -40.18 -39.73 8.33
N ARG A 420 -41.39 -39.98 7.81
CA ARG A 420 -41.98 -39.18 6.71
C ARG A 420 -42.23 -37.73 7.13
N GLU A 421 -42.77 -37.49 8.32
CA GLU A 421 -42.95 -36.15 8.88
C GLU A 421 -41.59 -35.41 8.97
N GLN A 422 -40.56 -36.10 9.47
CA GLN A 422 -39.20 -35.59 9.59
C GLN A 422 -38.56 -35.24 8.24
N GLU A 423 -38.73 -36.09 7.23
CA GLU A 423 -38.24 -35.85 5.87
C GLU A 423 -38.91 -34.62 5.22
N ALA A 424 -40.20 -34.41 5.47
CA ALA A 424 -40.91 -33.22 5.00
C ALA A 424 -40.39 -31.93 5.67
N LEU A 425 -40.06 -31.97 6.97
CA LEU A 425 -39.45 -30.84 7.68
C LEU A 425 -38.04 -30.55 7.16
N ILE A 426 -37.20 -31.57 6.95
CA ILE A 426 -35.87 -31.44 6.34
C ILE A 426 -35.96 -30.79 4.95
N GLN A 427 -36.90 -31.24 4.10
CA GLN A 427 -37.12 -30.65 2.77
C GLN A 427 -37.59 -29.19 2.85
N LYS A 428 -38.48 -28.87 3.80
CA LYS A 428 -38.93 -27.50 4.03
C LYS A 428 -37.76 -26.58 4.40
N HIS A 429 -36.97 -26.94 5.41
CA HIS A 429 -35.82 -26.13 5.85
C HIS A 429 -34.74 -26.03 4.76
N ALA A 430 -34.50 -27.10 3.98
CA ALA A 430 -33.60 -27.04 2.82
C ALA A 430 -34.10 -26.05 1.75
N GLY A 431 -35.42 -25.94 1.54
CA GLY A 431 -36.03 -24.98 0.63
C GLY A 431 -36.11 -23.55 1.16
N GLU A 432 -36.02 -23.34 2.49
CA GLU A 432 -35.90 -22.01 3.11
C GLU A 432 -34.43 -21.52 3.15
N ILE A 433 -33.46 -22.42 3.02
CA ILE A 433 -32.00 -22.12 2.95
C ILE A 433 -31.53 -21.77 1.53
N ALA A 434 -32.21 -22.26 0.49
CA ALA A 434 -31.79 -22.22 -0.93
C ALA A 434 -32.33 -21.01 -1.71
#